data_AF-A0A6C0CN69-F1
#
_entry.id   AF-A0A6C0CN69-F1
#
_cell.length_a   1.000
_cell.length_b   1.000
_cell.length_c   1.000
_cell.angle_alpha   90.00
_cell.angle_beta   90.00
_cell.angle_gamma   90.00
#
_symmetry.space_group_name_H-M   'P 1'
#
loop_
_entity.id
_entity.type
_entity.pdbx_description
1 polymer ?
#
loop_
_entity_poly.entity_id
_entity_poly.type
_entity_poly.pdbx_seq_one_letter_code
_entity_poly.pdbx_strand_id
1 'polypeptide(L)'
;MKLTKLSEKTIKYLLKINENKNTKSPLIDSILKSFHKELIIAENHIKILLSSVKKEIKNINNFKDISTLMHFSPKVIHNYIIENNRTLISYNVALLNKNITINFIVEEKELNTLYKYENMLSMMLIWLKFVFSYTKNNSLNDLTINIALTDFKKKLPENKIGILDELNCNTGSTYACQEKTEIFIYRKEEWFKVFIHETFHSLCLDFSMMFTSNLNKKIKKIFPIDSKFNLYEAYSEFWAEIFNIMFCSFFIIETKKNYNELKLYFDFFLYNEKIHTLLQCVKILHFYNLSYEDLYKKDEISELSRKQYREKTNVFAYYFIKGILIFNAEKFIKWCDKININVLTFTKNETNLNKFYSFIKNNYNDKKLTKTINNLHKKYNEINDDFILTNLRMSVSELDV
;
A
#
# COMPACT_ATOMS: atom_id res chain seq x y z
N MET A 1 -20.05 -1.75 4.23
CA MET A 1 -19.32 -2.79 3.47
C MET A 1 -18.81 -3.83 4.44
N LYS A 2 -18.35 -4.99 3.96
CA LYS A 2 -17.77 -6.05 4.79
C LYS A 2 -16.35 -6.35 4.32
N LEU A 3 -15.57 -7.04 5.13
CA LEU A 3 -14.26 -7.55 4.70
C LEU A 3 -14.44 -8.67 3.68
N THR A 4 -13.46 -8.83 2.78
CA THR A 4 -13.42 -10.01 1.92
C THR A 4 -13.26 -11.28 2.76
N LYS A 5 -13.83 -12.41 2.29
CA LYS A 5 -13.67 -13.72 2.96
C LYS A 5 -12.22 -14.09 3.21
N LEU A 6 -11.32 -13.69 2.30
CA LEU A 6 -9.89 -13.94 2.41
C LEU A 6 -9.25 -13.12 3.55
N SER A 7 -9.63 -11.84 3.69
CA SER A 7 -9.21 -11.00 4.81
C SER A 7 -9.68 -11.59 6.14
N GLU A 8 -10.95 -11.99 6.24
CA GLU A 8 -11.50 -12.61 7.46
C GLU A 8 -10.77 -13.91 7.83
N LYS A 9 -10.52 -14.79 6.85
CA LYS A 9 -9.78 -16.04 7.05
C LYS A 9 -8.36 -15.77 7.56
N THR A 10 -7.68 -14.80 6.94
CA THR A 10 -6.29 -14.45 7.28
C THR A 10 -6.21 -13.81 8.66
N ILE A 11 -7.11 -12.87 8.99
CA ILE A 11 -7.18 -12.25 10.32
C ILE A 11 -7.45 -13.31 11.41
N LYS A 12 -8.38 -14.24 11.18
CA LYS A 12 -8.63 -15.36 12.11
C LYS A 12 -7.37 -16.18 12.36
N TYR A 13 -6.59 -16.44 11.31
CA TYR A 13 -5.30 -17.12 11.42
C TYR A 13 -4.29 -16.29 12.24
N LEU A 14 -4.12 -15.00 11.95
CA LEU A 14 -3.21 -14.11 12.67
C LEU A 14 -3.53 -14.02 14.17
N LEU A 15 -4.82 -13.96 14.52
CA LEU A 15 -5.29 -13.98 15.91
C LEU A 15 -4.95 -15.28 16.63
N LYS A 16 -4.93 -16.43 15.93
CA LYS A 16 -4.54 -17.72 16.50
C LYS A 16 -3.05 -17.78 16.81
N ILE A 17 -2.21 -17.18 15.96
CA ILE A 17 -0.75 -17.23 16.11
C ILE A 17 -0.16 -16.10 16.96
N ASN A 18 -0.94 -15.11 17.39
CA ASN A 18 -0.44 -14.02 18.23
C ASN A 18 -1.33 -13.75 19.47
N GLU A 19 -0.78 -14.05 20.65
CA GLU A 19 -1.50 -14.02 21.93
C GLU A 19 -1.48 -12.65 22.64
N ASN A 20 -0.64 -11.71 22.20
CA ASN A 20 -0.49 -10.40 22.86
C ASN A 20 -1.54 -9.38 22.39
N LYS A 21 -2.65 -9.28 23.10
CA LYS A 21 -3.83 -8.45 22.74
C LYS A 21 -3.78 -6.96 23.12
N ASN A 22 -2.65 -6.41 23.57
CA ASN A 22 -2.60 -5.01 24.02
C ASN A 22 -2.18 -4.04 22.89
N THR A 23 -3.16 -3.34 22.30
CA THR A 23 -2.91 -2.38 21.21
C THR A 23 -3.50 -0.99 21.38
N LYS A 24 -4.09 -0.65 22.52
CA LYS A 24 -4.58 0.72 22.73
C LYS A 24 -3.41 1.67 22.97
N SER A 25 -3.17 2.55 22.00
CA SER A 25 -2.24 3.67 22.14
C SER A 25 -2.98 5.00 21.92
N PRO A 26 -3.00 5.90 22.92
CA PRO A 26 -3.61 7.23 22.78
C PRO A 26 -2.77 8.19 21.93
N LEU A 27 -1.57 7.80 21.51
CA LEU A 27 -0.54 8.69 20.93
C LEU A 27 -1.01 9.46 19.68
N ILE A 28 -1.94 8.89 18.91
CA ILE A 28 -2.41 9.43 17.62
C ILE A 28 -3.90 9.76 17.61
N ASP A 29 -4.57 9.75 18.77
CA ASP A 29 -6.03 9.90 18.86
C ASP A 29 -6.54 11.22 18.25
N SER A 30 -5.83 12.34 18.47
CA SER A 30 -6.19 13.63 17.89
C SER A 30 -6.10 13.64 16.36
N ILE A 31 -5.09 12.97 15.80
CA ILE A 31 -4.86 12.86 14.35
C ILE A 31 -5.99 12.01 13.73
N LEU A 32 -6.30 10.87 14.34
CA LEU A 32 -7.37 9.99 13.87
C LEU A 32 -8.75 10.66 13.95
N LYS A 33 -9.03 11.45 15.00
CA LYS A 33 -10.24 12.27 15.08
C LYS A 33 -10.32 13.29 13.94
N SER A 34 -9.21 13.91 13.55
CA SER A 34 -9.17 14.84 12.41
C SER A 34 -9.47 14.11 11.12
N PHE A 35 -8.78 13.00 10.85
CA PHE A 35 -9.00 12.18 9.66
C PHE A 35 -10.44 11.70 9.56
N HIS A 36 -11.03 11.24 10.67
CA HIS A 36 -12.41 10.79 10.71
C HIS A 36 -13.40 11.90 10.33
N LYS A 37 -13.23 13.10 10.90
CA LYS A 37 -14.07 14.27 10.56
C LYS A 37 -13.96 14.62 9.08
N GLU A 38 -12.75 14.64 8.53
CA GLU A 38 -12.52 14.93 7.11
C GLU A 38 -13.10 13.87 6.18
N LEU A 39 -13.04 12.58 6.56
CA LEU A 39 -13.69 11.50 5.81
C LEU A 39 -15.21 11.62 5.79
N ILE A 40 -15.85 12.02 6.90
CA ILE A 40 -17.30 12.31 6.92
C ILE A 40 -17.63 13.46 5.96
N ILE A 41 -16.83 14.53 5.97
CA ILE A 41 -17.03 15.67 5.06
C ILE A 41 -16.86 15.23 3.60
N ALA A 42 -15.83 14.43 3.32
CA ALA A 42 -15.58 13.89 1.98
C ALA A 42 -16.72 12.99 1.52
N GLU A 43 -17.17 12.04 2.35
CA GLU A 43 -18.29 11.14 2.04
C GLU A 43 -19.57 11.91 1.72
N ASN A 44 -19.94 12.90 2.55
CA ASN A 44 -21.14 13.70 2.31
C ASN A 44 -21.06 14.49 1.01
N HIS A 45 -19.90 15.08 0.71
CA HIS A 45 -19.68 15.80 -0.54
C HIS A 45 -19.78 14.87 -1.76
N ILE A 46 -19.14 13.70 -1.71
CA ILE A 46 -19.16 12.75 -2.81
C ILE A 46 -20.54 12.14 -3.04
N LYS A 47 -21.33 11.87 -1.98
CA LYS A 47 -22.72 11.42 -2.12
C LYS A 47 -23.57 12.36 -2.97
N ILE A 48 -23.37 13.68 -2.82
CA ILE A 48 -24.07 14.68 -3.64
C ILE A 48 -23.52 14.68 -5.07
N LEU A 49 -22.19 14.68 -5.21
CA LEU A 49 -21.50 14.75 -6.50
C LEU A 49 -21.81 13.56 -7.42
N LEU A 50 -21.93 12.34 -6.87
CA LEU A 50 -22.10 11.10 -7.66
C LEU A 50 -23.29 11.14 -8.62
N SER A 51 -24.37 11.85 -8.26
CA SER A 51 -25.55 11.99 -9.13
C SER A 51 -25.28 12.76 -10.42
N SER A 52 -24.24 13.59 -10.44
CA SER A 52 -23.83 14.42 -11.59
C SER A 52 -22.69 13.83 -12.42
N VAL A 53 -22.11 12.71 -11.98
CA VAL A 53 -20.97 12.09 -12.66
C VAL A 53 -21.40 11.48 -13.98
N LYS A 54 -20.74 11.90 -15.07
CA LYS A 54 -20.99 11.35 -16.40
C LYS A 54 -20.29 10.01 -16.55
N LYS A 55 -21.06 8.98 -16.88
CA LYS A 55 -20.60 7.63 -17.22
C LYS A 55 -20.67 7.43 -18.73
N GLU A 56 -19.61 6.85 -19.29
CA GLU A 56 -19.53 6.47 -20.70
C GLU A 56 -19.02 5.03 -20.80
N ILE A 57 -19.57 4.25 -21.74
CA ILE A 57 -19.13 2.89 -22.02
C ILE A 57 -18.69 2.82 -23.48
N LYS A 58 -17.47 2.34 -23.71
CA LYS A 58 -16.81 2.30 -25.02
C LYS A 58 -16.15 0.95 -25.25
N ASN A 59 -16.06 0.53 -26.51
CA ASN A 59 -15.22 -0.60 -26.88
C ASN A 59 -13.76 -0.17 -27.02
N ILE A 60 -12.86 -1.07 -26.61
CA ILE A 60 -11.42 -0.86 -26.64
C ILE A 60 -10.89 -1.35 -27.98
N ASN A 61 -10.49 -0.41 -28.83
CA ASN A 61 -9.88 -0.71 -30.12
C ASN A 61 -8.35 -0.81 -30.01
N ASN A 62 -7.74 0.01 -29.15
CA ASN A 62 -6.29 0.05 -28.95
C ASN A 62 -5.97 0.40 -27.49
N PHE A 63 -5.29 -0.49 -26.78
CA PHE A 63 -4.96 -0.29 -25.37
C PHE A 63 -3.88 0.76 -25.12
N LYS A 64 -3.02 1.05 -26.11
CA LYS A 64 -2.03 2.12 -25.99
C LYS A 64 -2.70 3.50 -25.85
N ASP A 65 -3.92 3.63 -26.36
CA ASP A 65 -4.71 4.85 -26.26
C ASP A 65 -5.42 4.96 -24.90
N ILE A 66 -5.42 3.88 -24.10
CA ILE A 66 -6.04 3.83 -22.77
C ILE A 66 -5.03 4.15 -21.69
N SER A 67 -3.90 3.44 -21.70
CA SER A 67 -2.88 3.60 -20.67
C SER A 67 -1.48 3.54 -21.24
N THR A 68 -0.73 4.63 -21.05
CA THR A 68 0.69 4.65 -21.41
C THR A 68 1.51 3.83 -20.43
N LEU A 69 1.03 3.64 -19.20
CA LEU A 69 1.70 2.91 -18.13
C LEU A 69 1.59 1.39 -18.23
N MET A 70 0.77 0.86 -19.15
CA MET A 70 0.52 -0.59 -19.25
C MET A 70 1.80 -1.41 -19.52
N HIS A 71 2.84 -0.81 -20.10
CA HIS A 71 4.13 -1.47 -20.34
C HIS A 71 4.96 -1.72 -19.07
N PHE A 72 4.64 -1.08 -17.94
CA PHE A 72 5.26 -1.34 -16.64
C PHE A 72 4.68 -2.57 -15.94
N SER A 73 3.54 -3.10 -16.41
CA SER A 73 2.96 -4.33 -15.88
C SER A 73 3.70 -5.57 -16.39
N PRO A 74 3.77 -6.67 -15.59
CA PRO A 74 4.38 -7.92 -16.04
C PRO A 74 3.75 -8.42 -17.35
N LYS A 75 4.58 -8.90 -18.28
CA LYS A 75 4.17 -9.30 -19.64
C LYS A 75 2.96 -10.25 -19.67
N VAL A 76 2.89 -11.20 -18.74
CA VAL A 76 1.76 -12.15 -18.65
C VAL A 76 0.43 -11.45 -18.33
N ILE A 77 0.46 -10.43 -17.47
CA ILE A 77 -0.72 -9.64 -17.10
C ILE A 77 -1.08 -8.69 -18.24
N HIS A 78 -0.09 -8.03 -18.82
CA HIS A 78 -0.25 -7.17 -19.98
C HIS A 78 -0.97 -7.89 -21.13
N ASN A 79 -0.49 -9.07 -21.51
CA ASN A 79 -1.08 -9.87 -22.58
C ASN A 79 -2.51 -10.29 -22.24
N TYR A 80 -2.74 -10.74 -21.00
CA TYR A 80 -4.09 -11.12 -20.54
C TYR A 80 -5.10 -9.96 -20.69
N ILE A 81 -4.73 -8.75 -20.28
CA ILE A 81 -5.59 -7.57 -20.39
C ILE A 81 -5.92 -7.28 -21.86
N ILE A 82 -4.92 -7.30 -22.74
CA ILE A 82 -5.10 -7.05 -24.17
C ILE A 82 -6.03 -8.06 -24.83
N GLU A 83 -5.90 -9.33 -24.44
CA GLU A 83 -6.65 -10.44 -25.04
C GLU A 83 -8.12 -10.43 -24.60
N ASN A 84 -8.39 -10.14 -23.32
CA ASN A 84 -9.69 -10.41 -22.69
C ASN A 84 -10.53 -9.14 -22.43
N ASN A 85 -9.94 -7.98 -22.14
CA ASN A 85 -10.69 -6.81 -21.67
C ASN A 85 -11.08 -5.87 -22.81
N ARG A 86 -12.25 -6.07 -23.41
CA ARG A 86 -12.67 -5.31 -24.61
C ARG A 86 -13.53 -4.08 -24.34
N THR A 87 -13.89 -3.82 -23.09
CA THR A 87 -14.80 -2.71 -22.74
C THR A 87 -14.17 -1.74 -21.75
N LEU A 88 -14.42 -0.46 -21.95
CA LEU A 88 -14.00 0.64 -21.09
C LEU A 88 -15.24 1.30 -20.47
N ILE A 89 -15.30 1.35 -19.13
CA ILE A 89 -16.29 2.14 -18.39
C ILE A 89 -15.58 3.37 -17.86
N SER A 90 -15.90 4.54 -18.40
CA SER A 90 -15.24 5.81 -18.10
C SER A 90 -16.15 6.72 -17.28
N TYR A 91 -15.60 7.28 -16.21
CA TYR A 91 -16.23 8.29 -15.36
C TYR A 91 -15.41 9.56 -15.40
N ASN A 92 -16.04 10.68 -15.73
CA ASN A 92 -15.38 12.00 -15.74
C ASN A 92 -15.95 12.86 -14.62
N VAL A 93 -15.06 13.36 -13.75
CA VAL A 93 -15.40 14.07 -12.53
C VAL A 93 -14.53 15.31 -12.39
N ALA A 94 -15.17 16.47 -12.20
CA ALA A 94 -14.46 17.66 -11.73
C ALA A 94 -14.51 17.69 -10.19
N LEU A 95 -13.35 17.66 -9.53
CA LEU A 95 -13.24 17.64 -8.07
C LEU A 95 -12.20 18.64 -7.60
N LEU A 96 -12.62 19.68 -6.87
CA LEU A 96 -11.74 20.73 -6.34
C LEU A 96 -10.82 21.35 -7.41
N ASN A 97 -11.40 21.72 -8.55
CA ASN A 97 -10.70 22.30 -9.71
C ASN A 97 -9.71 21.36 -10.41
N LYS A 98 -9.79 20.05 -10.16
CA LYS A 98 -9.03 19.03 -10.89
C LYS A 98 -9.95 18.19 -11.75
N ASN A 99 -9.51 17.85 -12.95
CA ASN A 99 -10.22 16.92 -13.83
C ASN A 99 -9.74 15.50 -13.51
N ILE A 100 -10.68 14.64 -13.16
CA ILE A 100 -10.40 13.24 -12.85
C ILE A 100 -11.15 12.38 -13.87
N THR A 101 -10.41 11.51 -14.54
CA THR A 101 -10.97 10.46 -15.39
C THR A 101 -10.66 9.12 -14.76
N ILE A 102 -11.69 8.35 -14.39
CA ILE A 102 -11.55 6.99 -13.86
C ILE A 102 -12.10 6.02 -14.90
N ASN A 103 -11.24 5.13 -15.37
CA ASN A 103 -11.51 4.16 -16.40
C ASN A 103 -11.39 2.74 -15.83
N PHE A 104 -12.46 1.96 -15.93
CA PHE A 104 -12.42 0.52 -15.68
C PHE A 104 -12.33 -0.23 -17.01
N ILE A 105 -11.28 -1.03 -17.15
CA ILE A 105 -10.98 -1.86 -18.31
C ILE A 105 -11.49 -3.26 -17.99
N VAL A 106 -12.61 -3.65 -18.60
CA VAL A 106 -13.39 -4.82 -18.17
C VAL A 106 -13.64 -5.79 -19.32
N GLU A 107 -13.91 -7.04 -18.98
CA GLU A 107 -14.50 -8.00 -19.92
C GLU A 107 -15.99 -7.67 -20.13
N GLU A 108 -16.53 -7.93 -21.32
CA GLU A 108 -17.94 -7.65 -21.65
C GLU A 108 -18.92 -8.31 -20.66
N LYS A 109 -18.61 -9.54 -20.20
CA LYS A 109 -19.43 -10.28 -19.23
C LYS A 109 -19.63 -9.54 -17.91
N GLU A 110 -18.73 -8.62 -17.55
CA GLU A 110 -18.78 -7.88 -16.30
C GLU A 110 -19.71 -6.66 -16.34
N LEU A 111 -20.25 -6.29 -17.50
CA LEU A 111 -21.24 -5.23 -17.65
C LEU A 111 -22.53 -5.50 -16.88
N ASN A 112 -22.79 -6.74 -16.48
CA ASN A 112 -23.91 -7.08 -15.60
C ASN A 112 -23.69 -6.69 -14.13
N THR A 113 -22.49 -6.21 -13.77
CA THR A 113 -22.08 -5.89 -12.39
C THR A 113 -21.66 -4.43 -12.19
N LEU A 114 -22.29 -3.49 -12.88
CA LEU A 114 -21.91 -2.05 -12.84
C LEU A 114 -21.91 -1.45 -11.42
N TYR A 115 -22.78 -1.91 -10.53
CA TYR A 115 -22.87 -1.39 -9.16
C TYR A 115 -21.53 -1.52 -8.39
N LYS A 116 -20.74 -2.57 -8.67
CA LYS A 116 -19.43 -2.76 -8.03
C LYS A 116 -18.48 -1.62 -8.38
N TYR A 117 -18.51 -1.18 -9.65
CA TYR A 117 -17.69 -0.07 -10.15
C TYR A 117 -18.14 1.27 -9.58
N GLU A 118 -19.43 1.45 -9.34
CA GLU A 118 -19.97 2.65 -8.71
C GLU A 118 -19.57 2.72 -7.21
N ASN A 119 -19.53 1.58 -6.51
CA ASN A 119 -18.99 1.50 -5.16
C ASN A 119 -17.48 1.83 -5.12
N MET A 120 -16.70 1.24 -6.04
CA MET A 120 -15.27 1.53 -6.17
C MET A 120 -15.02 3.01 -6.46
N LEU A 121 -15.76 3.58 -7.42
CA LEU A 121 -15.72 5.01 -7.77
C LEU A 121 -15.98 5.89 -6.54
N SER A 122 -17.03 5.58 -5.77
CA SER A 122 -17.35 6.32 -4.55
C SER A 122 -16.19 6.30 -3.55
N MET A 123 -15.61 5.13 -3.27
CA MET A 123 -14.45 5.01 -2.38
C MET A 123 -13.26 5.81 -2.87
N MET A 124 -12.95 5.73 -4.17
CA MET A 124 -11.85 6.46 -4.77
C MET A 124 -12.03 7.98 -4.68
N LEU A 125 -13.23 8.47 -5.00
CA LEU A 125 -13.54 9.91 -4.94
C LEU A 125 -13.53 10.43 -3.50
N ILE A 126 -13.94 9.63 -2.52
CA ILE A 126 -13.84 9.99 -1.09
C ILE A 126 -12.38 10.15 -0.69
N TRP A 127 -11.52 9.20 -1.08
CA TRP A 127 -10.08 9.32 -0.87
C TRP A 127 -9.49 10.56 -1.54
N LEU A 128 -9.78 10.79 -2.82
CA LEU A 128 -9.27 11.95 -3.56
C LEU A 128 -9.73 13.27 -2.92
N LYS A 129 -11.00 13.36 -2.53
CA LYS A 129 -11.54 14.54 -1.84
C LYS A 129 -10.84 14.78 -0.49
N PHE A 130 -10.56 13.70 0.25
CA PHE A 130 -9.80 13.77 1.49
C PHE A 130 -8.37 14.24 1.22
N VAL A 131 -7.60 13.53 0.39
CA VAL A 131 -6.17 13.80 0.23
C VAL A 131 -5.88 15.15 -0.43
N PHE A 132 -6.76 15.64 -1.31
CA PHE A 132 -6.62 16.97 -1.90
C PHE A 132 -6.66 18.10 -0.88
N SER A 133 -7.23 17.90 0.32
CA SER A 133 -7.16 18.88 1.41
C SER A 133 -5.73 19.10 1.91
N TYR A 134 -4.86 18.10 1.74
CA TYR A 134 -3.45 18.10 2.14
C TYR A 134 -2.50 18.56 1.03
N THR A 135 -2.99 18.75 -0.20
CA THR A 135 -2.17 19.05 -1.39
C THR A 135 -2.52 20.38 -2.04
N LYS A 136 -2.97 21.38 -1.27
CA LYS A 136 -3.51 22.66 -1.81
C LYS A 136 -2.61 23.38 -2.82
N ASN A 137 -1.29 23.15 -2.79
CA ASN A 137 -0.31 23.78 -3.68
C ASN A 137 0.32 22.79 -4.68
N ASN A 138 -0.29 21.63 -4.93
CA ASN A 138 0.27 20.69 -5.91
C ASN A 138 -0.06 21.10 -7.34
N SER A 139 0.84 20.77 -8.27
CA SER A 139 0.71 21.10 -9.70
C SER A 139 -0.29 20.24 -10.46
N LEU A 140 -0.84 19.18 -9.85
CA LEU A 140 -1.74 18.25 -10.52
C LEU A 140 -3.04 18.94 -10.97
N ASN A 141 -3.32 18.94 -12.26
CA ASN A 141 -4.55 19.46 -12.86
C ASN A 141 -5.42 18.33 -13.41
N ASP A 142 -4.81 17.39 -14.14
CA ASP A 142 -5.50 16.26 -14.77
C ASP A 142 -4.99 14.92 -14.21
N LEU A 143 -5.90 14.08 -13.71
CA LEU A 143 -5.61 12.77 -13.17
C LEU A 143 -6.41 11.69 -13.91
N THR A 144 -5.72 10.86 -14.69
CA THR A 144 -6.32 9.68 -15.33
C THR A 144 -5.98 8.43 -14.53
N ILE A 145 -6.98 7.65 -14.15
CA ILE A 145 -6.82 6.41 -13.39
C ILE A 145 -7.42 5.26 -14.20
N ASN A 146 -6.58 4.33 -14.61
CA ASN A 146 -6.92 3.18 -15.42
C ASN A 146 -6.86 1.90 -14.56
N ILE A 147 -7.93 1.11 -14.54
CA ILE A 147 -8.05 -0.05 -13.62
C ILE A 147 -8.56 -1.28 -14.38
N ALA A 148 -7.77 -2.36 -14.42
CA ALA A 148 -8.14 -3.61 -15.10
C ALA A 148 -8.55 -4.78 -14.17
N LEU A 149 -8.16 -4.74 -12.89
CA LEU A 149 -8.53 -5.72 -11.84
C LEU A 149 -8.35 -7.21 -12.21
N THR A 150 -7.24 -7.59 -12.85
CA THR A 150 -6.97 -9.00 -13.16
C THR A 150 -6.85 -9.88 -11.90
N ASP A 151 -7.09 -11.19 -12.05
CA ASP A 151 -7.07 -12.13 -10.94
C ASP A 151 -5.67 -12.65 -10.55
N PHE A 152 -4.61 -12.24 -11.25
CA PHE A 152 -3.23 -12.59 -10.90
C PHE A 152 -2.91 -12.19 -9.44
N LYS A 153 -2.19 -13.06 -8.73
CA LYS A 153 -1.88 -12.89 -7.30
C LYS A 153 -0.39 -12.67 -7.07
N LYS A 154 -0.05 -11.90 -6.03
CA LYS A 154 1.32 -11.78 -5.52
C LYS A 154 1.72 -13.05 -4.77
N LYS A 155 2.71 -13.78 -5.27
CA LYS A 155 3.20 -15.01 -4.65
C LYS A 155 4.72 -15.11 -4.71
N LEU A 156 5.30 -15.82 -3.75
CA LEU A 156 6.68 -16.28 -3.83
C LEU A 156 6.86 -17.16 -5.08
N PRO A 157 8.04 -17.13 -5.73
CA PRO A 157 8.40 -18.09 -6.77
C PRO A 157 8.35 -19.52 -6.23
N GLU A 158 7.96 -20.48 -7.08
CA GLU A 158 7.98 -21.90 -6.73
C GLU A 158 9.41 -22.42 -6.51
N ASN A 159 10.39 -21.83 -7.21
CA ASN A 159 11.80 -22.19 -7.07
C ASN A 159 12.52 -21.30 -6.05
N LYS A 160 13.20 -21.90 -5.07
CA LYS A 160 13.96 -21.18 -4.02
C LYS A 160 15.17 -20.38 -4.52
N ILE A 161 15.47 -20.43 -5.82
CA ILE A 161 16.55 -19.67 -6.47
C ILE A 161 15.98 -18.42 -7.18
N GLY A 162 14.66 -18.23 -7.16
CA GLY A 162 13.98 -17.10 -7.82
C GLY A 162 14.43 -15.74 -7.32
N ILE A 163 14.31 -14.75 -8.20
CA ILE A 163 14.53 -13.33 -7.88
C ILE A 163 13.14 -12.69 -7.77
N LEU A 164 12.89 -11.97 -6.68
CA LEU A 164 11.61 -11.28 -6.51
C LEU A 164 11.55 -10.03 -7.39
N ASP A 165 10.51 -9.96 -8.23
CA ASP A 165 10.31 -8.91 -9.23
C ASP A 165 8.88 -8.34 -9.23
N GLU A 166 8.53 -7.56 -10.25
CA GLU A 166 7.22 -6.91 -10.37
C GLU A 166 6.06 -7.91 -10.46
N LEU A 167 6.30 -9.13 -10.96
CA LEU A 167 5.29 -10.19 -10.98
C LEU A 167 4.98 -10.66 -9.56
N ASN A 168 5.97 -10.72 -8.68
CA ASN A 168 5.80 -11.17 -7.31
C ASN A 168 5.16 -10.10 -6.41
N CYS A 169 5.45 -8.81 -6.63
CA CYS A 169 5.17 -7.76 -5.64
C CYS A 169 4.30 -6.59 -6.12
N ASN A 170 4.31 -6.23 -7.41
CA ASN A 170 3.72 -4.94 -7.85
C ASN A 170 2.28 -5.11 -8.35
N THR A 171 1.39 -4.17 -8.04
CA THR A 171 -0.02 -4.18 -8.52
C THR A 171 -0.37 -2.96 -9.38
N GLY A 172 0.42 -1.88 -9.31
CA GLY A 172 0.15 -0.64 -10.01
C GLY A 172 1.42 0.11 -10.40
N SER A 173 1.22 1.22 -11.08
CA SER A 173 2.26 2.15 -11.50
C SER A 173 1.67 3.55 -11.71
N THR A 174 2.51 4.58 -11.62
CA THR A 174 2.10 5.97 -11.84
C THR A 174 3.26 6.84 -12.30
N TYR A 175 2.95 7.96 -12.95
CA TYR A 175 3.91 9.03 -13.13
C TYR A 175 3.91 9.97 -11.91
N ALA A 176 5.00 9.94 -11.14
CA ALA A 176 5.12 10.79 -9.96
C ALA A 176 5.17 12.28 -10.34
N CYS A 177 4.46 13.11 -9.57
CA CYS A 177 4.67 14.56 -9.54
C CYS A 177 4.45 15.36 -10.83
N GLN A 178 3.55 14.92 -11.71
CA GLN A 178 3.26 15.61 -12.96
C GLN A 178 1.96 16.43 -12.87
N GLU A 179 1.89 17.52 -13.62
CA GLU A 179 0.66 18.33 -13.77
C GLU A 179 -0.48 17.52 -14.41
N LYS A 180 -0.12 16.65 -15.36
CA LYS A 180 -1.01 15.66 -15.92
C LYS A 180 -0.42 14.30 -15.61
N THR A 181 -1.10 13.51 -14.81
CA THR A 181 -0.58 12.20 -14.40
C THR A 181 -1.56 11.09 -14.73
N GLU A 182 -0.99 9.89 -14.78
CA GLU A 182 -1.68 8.65 -15.02
C GLU A 182 -1.39 7.69 -13.85
N ILE A 183 -2.40 6.93 -13.45
CA ILE A 183 -2.28 5.78 -12.55
C ILE A 183 -2.82 4.56 -13.29
N PHE A 184 -2.09 3.45 -13.26
CA PHE A 184 -2.56 2.18 -13.80
C PHE A 184 -2.52 1.08 -12.75
N ILE A 185 -3.66 0.44 -12.48
CA ILE A 185 -3.83 -0.64 -11.50
C ILE A 185 -4.32 -1.90 -12.22
N TYR A 186 -3.52 -2.96 -12.18
CA TYR A 186 -3.77 -4.14 -13.01
C TYR A 186 -4.18 -5.39 -12.22
N ARG A 187 -4.02 -5.47 -10.89
CA ARG A 187 -4.55 -6.59 -10.09
C ARG A 187 -5.73 -6.17 -9.24
N LYS A 188 -6.68 -7.10 -9.06
CA LYS A 188 -7.78 -6.95 -8.10
C LYS A 188 -7.29 -6.94 -6.65
N GLU A 189 -6.24 -7.72 -6.38
CA GLU A 189 -5.68 -7.87 -5.05
C GLU A 189 -5.10 -6.55 -4.50
N GLU A 190 -5.68 -6.09 -3.40
CA GLU A 190 -5.33 -4.87 -2.67
C GLU A 190 -5.49 -3.59 -3.51
N TRP A 191 -6.37 -3.61 -4.51
CA TRP A 191 -6.50 -2.54 -5.50
C TRP A 191 -6.67 -1.15 -4.86
N PHE A 192 -7.44 -1.03 -3.78
CA PHE A 192 -7.73 0.26 -3.15
C PHE A 192 -6.52 0.80 -2.36
N LYS A 193 -5.81 -0.08 -1.65
CA LYS A 193 -4.54 0.26 -0.99
C LYS A 193 -3.51 0.70 -2.01
N VAL A 194 -3.42 -0.01 -3.14
CA VAL A 194 -2.51 0.35 -4.24
C VAL A 194 -2.93 1.67 -4.87
N PHE A 195 -4.21 1.93 -5.04
CA PHE A 195 -4.69 3.24 -5.48
C PHE A 195 -4.22 4.36 -4.55
N ILE A 196 -4.33 4.17 -3.23
CA ILE A 196 -3.77 5.14 -2.27
C ILE A 196 -2.26 5.30 -2.49
N HIS A 197 -1.50 4.20 -2.57
CA HIS A 197 -0.05 4.22 -2.82
C HIS A 197 0.32 5.04 -4.06
N GLU A 198 -0.28 4.73 -5.21
CA GLU A 198 0.01 5.43 -6.47
C GLU A 198 -0.41 6.92 -6.39
N THR A 199 -1.49 7.25 -5.68
CA THR A 199 -1.84 8.66 -5.45
C THR A 199 -0.85 9.39 -4.56
N PHE A 200 -0.13 8.72 -3.65
CA PHE A 200 0.94 9.35 -2.88
C PHE A 200 2.07 9.83 -3.80
N HIS A 201 2.49 8.99 -4.75
CA HIS A 201 3.47 9.35 -5.77
C HIS A 201 2.97 10.44 -6.71
N SER A 202 1.76 10.28 -7.26
CA SER A 202 1.21 11.22 -8.22
C SER A 202 1.00 12.62 -7.64
N LEU A 203 0.65 12.71 -6.36
CA LEU A 203 0.44 13.96 -5.62
C LEU A 203 1.71 14.53 -4.96
N CYS A 204 2.87 13.92 -5.16
CA CYS A 204 4.13 14.31 -4.51
C CYS A 204 4.08 14.29 -2.98
N LEU A 205 3.38 13.35 -2.36
CA LEU A 205 3.30 13.28 -0.90
C LEU A 205 4.54 12.67 -0.26
N ASP A 206 5.34 11.94 -1.03
CA ASP A 206 6.61 11.34 -0.62
C ASP A 206 7.83 12.17 -1.07
N PHE A 207 9.00 11.53 -1.07
CA PHE A 207 10.30 12.10 -1.45
C PHE A 207 10.95 11.41 -2.68
N SER A 208 10.16 10.78 -3.54
CA SER A 208 10.62 10.16 -4.80
C SER A 208 11.39 11.12 -5.72
N MET A 209 10.98 12.39 -5.74
CA MET A 209 11.63 13.44 -6.54
C MET A 209 12.91 14.02 -5.90
N MET A 210 13.33 13.53 -4.74
CA MET A 210 14.55 14.01 -4.07
C MET A 210 15.77 13.18 -4.47
N PHE A 211 16.95 13.81 -4.43
CA PHE A 211 18.21 13.09 -4.52
C PHE A 211 18.48 12.31 -3.22
N THR A 212 18.40 10.98 -3.28
CA THR A 212 18.46 10.10 -2.10
C THR A 212 19.80 9.40 -1.90
N SER A 213 20.84 9.71 -2.69
CA SER A 213 22.09 8.93 -2.66
C SER A 213 22.76 8.90 -1.27
N ASN A 214 22.68 9.99 -0.51
CA ASN A 214 23.22 10.06 0.85
C ASN A 214 22.43 9.19 1.82
N LEU A 215 21.10 9.22 1.74
CA LEU A 215 20.22 8.33 2.50
C LEU A 215 20.54 6.86 2.17
N ASN A 216 20.64 6.52 0.89
CA ASN A 216 20.89 5.16 0.43
C ASN A 216 22.25 4.64 0.93
N LYS A 217 23.30 5.48 0.89
CA LYS A 217 24.62 5.15 1.46
C LYS A 217 24.53 4.88 2.97
N LYS A 218 23.77 5.69 3.72
CA LYS A 218 23.60 5.51 5.18
C LYS A 218 22.82 4.25 5.51
N ILE A 219 21.80 3.92 4.72
CA ILE A 219 20.98 2.72 4.90
C ILE A 219 21.78 1.47 4.52
N LYS A 220 22.53 1.48 3.42
CA LYS A 220 23.42 0.38 3.03
C LYS A 220 24.48 0.05 4.08
N LYS A 221 24.92 1.02 4.89
CA LYS A 221 25.81 0.77 6.04
C LYS A 221 25.14 0.02 7.18
N ILE A 222 23.82 0.12 7.32
CA ILE A 222 23.03 -0.64 8.30
C ILE A 222 22.68 -2.00 7.70
N PHE A 223 22.17 -2.01 6.46
CA PHE A 223 21.74 -3.19 5.74
C PHE A 223 22.61 -3.41 4.50
N PRO A 224 23.71 -4.16 4.60
CA PRO A 224 24.67 -4.31 3.51
C PRO A 224 24.18 -5.25 2.38
N ILE A 225 22.90 -5.23 2.03
CA ILE A 225 22.30 -6.04 0.95
C ILE A 225 22.41 -5.35 -0.42
N ASP A 226 22.15 -6.10 -1.49
CA ASP A 226 22.01 -5.54 -2.83
C ASP A 226 20.56 -5.06 -3.06
N SER A 227 20.39 -3.74 -3.10
CA SER A 227 19.10 -3.06 -3.27
C SER A 227 19.34 -1.67 -3.85
N LYS A 228 18.36 -1.14 -4.57
CA LYS A 228 18.34 0.28 -4.99
C LYS A 228 18.06 1.22 -3.82
N PHE A 229 17.52 0.71 -2.71
CA PHE A 229 17.14 1.48 -1.52
C PHE A 229 16.19 2.65 -1.83
N ASN A 230 15.20 2.44 -2.69
CA ASN A 230 14.15 3.41 -3.00
C ASN A 230 13.19 3.58 -1.80
N LEU A 231 13.63 4.22 -0.72
CA LEU A 231 12.90 4.23 0.55
C LEU A 231 11.63 5.09 0.54
N TYR A 232 11.43 5.90 -0.49
CA TYR A 232 10.16 6.61 -0.68
C TYR A 232 9.00 5.63 -0.89
N GLU A 233 9.26 4.46 -1.48
CA GLU A 233 8.30 3.36 -1.62
C GLU A 233 7.79 2.87 -0.26
N ALA A 234 8.67 2.78 0.74
CA ALA A 234 8.29 2.38 2.09
C ALA A 234 7.43 3.45 2.78
N TYR A 235 7.67 4.73 2.49
CA TYR A 235 6.87 5.84 3.01
C TYR A 235 5.47 5.86 2.40
N SER A 236 5.37 5.71 1.07
CA SER A 236 4.09 5.63 0.37
C SER A 236 3.30 4.39 0.77
N GLU A 237 3.95 3.22 0.85
CA GLU A 237 3.31 1.98 1.27
C GLU A 237 2.83 2.02 2.72
N PHE A 238 3.61 2.64 3.63
CA PHE A 238 3.18 2.87 5.01
C PHE A 238 1.85 3.62 5.07
N TRP A 239 1.75 4.78 4.40
CA TRP A 239 0.54 5.58 4.44
C TRP A 239 -0.63 4.91 3.70
N ALA A 240 -0.34 4.22 2.61
CA ALA A 240 -1.33 3.41 1.90
C ALA A 240 -1.98 2.37 2.81
N GLU A 241 -1.18 1.65 3.61
CA GLU A 241 -1.69 0.66 4.56
C GLU A 241 -2.49 1.31 5.71
N ILE A 242 -2.01 2.43 6.27
CA ILE A 242 -2.72 3.18 7.31
C ILE A 242 -4.08 3.70 6.82
N PHE A 243 -4.16 4.26 5.61
CA PHE A 243 -5.43 4.73 5.08
C PHE A 243 -6.32 3.60 4.59
N ASN A 244 -5.75 2.50 4.10
CA ASN A 244 -6.55 1.32 3.77
C ASN A 244 -7.30 0.79 5.01
N ILE A 245 -6.62 0.66 6.16
CA ILE A 245 -7.31 0.25 7.41
C ILE A 245 -8.24 1.32 7.97
N MET A 246 -7.95 2.61 7.75
CA MET A 246 -8.87 3.70 8.09
C MET A 246 -10.17 3.58 7.27
N PHE A 247 -10.07 3.32 5.98
CA PHE A 247 -11.22 3.10 5.10
C PHE A 247 -11.97 1.81 5.48
N CYS A 248 -11.26 0.71 5.75
CA CYS A 248 -11.89 -0.52 6.25
C CYS A 248 -12.72 -0.23 7.51
N SER A 249 -12.14 0.48 8.48
CA SER A 249 -12.83 0.89 9.71
C SER A 249 -14.04 1.77 9.40
N PHE A 250 -13.85 2.81 8.59
CA PHE A 250 -14.89 3.77 8.24
C PHE A 250 -16.07 3.14 7.51
N PHE A 251 -15.85 2.18 6.61
CA PHE A 251 -16.91 1.55 5.83
C PHE A 251 -17.60 0.37 6.53
N ILE A 252 -17.01 -0.18 7.59
CA ILE A 252 -17.59 -1.25 8.40
C ILE A 252 -18.54 -0.73 9.47
N ILE A 253 -18.22 0.39 10.13
CA ILE A 253 -19.08 0.95 11.19
C ILE A 253 -20.47 1.29 10.66
N GLU A 254 -21.48 1.11 11.52
CA GLU A 254 -22.87 1.41 11.19
C GLU A 254 -23.09 2.93 11.10
N THR A 255 -22.69 3.65 12.15
CA THR A 255 -22.86 5.10 12.23
C THR A 255 -21.56 5.81 11.90
N LYS A 256 -21.49 6.45 10.72
CA LYS A 256 -20.27 7.14 10.25
C LYS A 256 -19.78 8.25 11.17
N LYS A 257 -20.61 8.79 12.07
CA LYS A 257 -20.22 9.80 13.07
C LYS A 257 -19.62 9.21 14.36
N ASN A 258 -19.68 7.89 14.55
CA ASN A 258 -19.21 7.23 15.77
C ASN A 258 -17.68 7.03 15.76
N TYR A 259 -16.94 7.99 16.30
CA TYR A 259 -15.48 7.92 16.36
C TYR A 259 -14.98 6.75 17.22
N ASN A 260 -15.64 6.43 18.33
CA ASN A 260 -15.16 5.39 19.25
C ASN A 260 -15.20 4.01 18.59
N GLU A 261 -16.27 3.73 17.83
CA GLU A 261 -16.40 2.50 17.06
C GLU A 261 -15.39 2.45 15.92
N LEU A 262 -15.19 3.56 15.19
CA LEU A 262 -14.14 3.66 14.17
C LEU A 262 -12.76 3.35 14.76
N LYS A 263 -12.44 3.95 15.90
CA LYS A 263 -11.15 3.77 16.58
C LYS A 263 -10.94 2.31 17.01
N LEU A 264 -12.00 1.65 17.48
CA LEU A 264 -11.95 0.23 17.85
C LEU A 264 -11.56 -0.64 16.65
N TYR A 265 -12.22 -0.45 15.50
CA TYR A 265 -11.88 -1.18 14.27
C TYR A 265 -10.50 -0.82 13.74
N PHE A 266 -10.11 0.46 13.81
CA PHE A 266 -8.78 0.90 13.38
C PHE A 266 -7.68 0.23 14.20
N ASP A 267 -7.81 0.18 15.53
CA ASP A 267 -6.84 -0.49 16.41
C ASP A 267 -6.78 -1.99 16.17
N PHE A 268 -7.95 -2.60 15.90
CA PHE A 268 -8.04 -4.01 15.53
C PHE A 268 -7.30 -4.29 14.21
N PHE A 269 -7.55 -3.50 13.17
CA PHE A 269 -6.87 -3.70 11.88
C PHE A 269 -5.38 -3.38 11.95
N LEU A 270 -4.99 -2.29 12.61
CA LEU A 270 -3.57 -1.94 12.79
C LEU A 270 -2.80 -3.04 13.51
N TYR A 271 -3.40 -3.68 14.52
CA TYR A 271 -2.79 -4.83 15.18
C TYR A 271 -2.54 -5.99 14.21
N ASN A 272 -3.54 -6.34 13.41
CA ASN A 272 -3.42 -7.43 12.45
C ASN A 272 -2.43 -7.11 11.33
N GLU A 273 -2.42 -5.87 10.83
CA GLU A 273 -1.45 -5.40 9.82
C GLU A 273 -0.01 -5.47 10.34
N LYS A 274 0.23 -5.12 11.61
CA LYS A 274 1.57 -5.27 12.22
C LYS A 274 2.06 -6.71 12.16
N ILE A 275 1.21 -7.68 12.49
CA ILE A 275 1.61 -9.09 12.49
C ILE A 275 1.71 -9.63 11.07
N HIS A 276 0.76 -9.29 10.20
CA HIS A 276 0.78 -9.64 8.79
C HIS A 276 2.05 -9.15 8.13
N THR A 277 2.39 -7.87 8.27
CA THR A 277 3.59 -7.26 7.69
C THR A 277 4.87 -7.96 8.15
N LEU A 278 5.00 -8.30 9.44
CA LEU A 278 6.17 -9.06 9.91
C LEU A 278 6.17 -10.51 9.43
N LEU A 279 5.00 -11.14 9.27
CA LEU A 279 4.89 -12.47 8.67
C LEU A 279 5.32 -12.45 7.19
N GLN A 280 5.01 -11.40 6.43
CA GLN A 280 5.51 -11.23 5.06
C GLN A 280 7.04 -11.08 5.02
N CYS A 281 7.64 -10.37 5.99
CA CYS A 281 9.10 -10.31 6.13
C CYS A 281 9.67 -11.72 6.36
N VAL A 282 9.07 -12.49 7.28
CA VAL A 282 9.46 -13.87 7.60
C VAL A 282 9.40 -14.78 6.37
N LYS A 283 8.37 -14.66 5.52
CA LYS A 283 8.27 -15.42 4.26
C LYS A 283 9.44 -15.18 3.33
N ILE A 284 9.79 -13.91 3.11
CA ILE A 284 10.89 -13.52 2.23
C ILE A 284 12.24 -13.97 2.81
N LEU A 285 12.42 -13.81 4.12
CA LEU A 285 13.60 -14.30 4.83
C LEU A 285 13.75 -15.81 4.69
N HIS A 286 12.67 -16.56 4.96
CA HIS A 286 12.66 -18.01 4.82
C HIS A 286 12.92 -18.47 3.39
N PHE A 287 12.35 -17.79 2.39
CA PHE A 287 12.57 -18.06 0.97
C PHE A 287 14.06 -17.97 0.59
N TYR A 288 14.78 -16.98 1.13
CA TYR A 288 16.23 -16.79 0.92
C TYR A 288 17.11 -17.46 1.98
N ASN A 289 16.54 -18.29 2.85
CA ASN A 289 17.26 -18.95 3.96
C ASN A 289 18.04 -17.95 4.84
N LEU A 290 17.39 -16.86 5.23
CA LEU A 290 17.92 -15.79 6.06
C LEU A 290 17.18 -15.72 7.40
N SER A 291 17.88 -15.31 8.45
CA SER A 291 17.28 -14.67 9.62
C SER A 291 17.20 -13.15 9.41
N TYR A 292 16.41 -12.46 10.22
CA TYR A 292 16.30 -11.00 10.12
C TYR A 292 17.62 -10.32 10.48
N GLU A 293 18.35 -10.88 11.44
CA GLU A 293 19.66 -10.43 11.88
C GLU A 293 20.70 -10.47 10.75
N ASP A 294 20.60 -11.44 9.83
CA ASP A 294 21.51 -11.55 8.68
C ASP A 294 21.47 -10.33 7.76
N LEU A 295 20.38 -9.56 7.80
CA LEU A 295 20.26 -8.35 6.99
C LEU A 295 21.16 -7.23 7.49
N TYR A 296 21.63 -7.23 8.74
CA TYR A 296 22.36 -6.10 9.33
C TYR A 296 23.57 -6.46 10.21
N LYS A 297 23.71 -7.71 10.66
CA LYS A 297 24.91 -8.14 11.37
C LYS A 297 26.12 -8.16 10.45
N LYS A 298 27.30 -7.97 11.04
CA LYS A 298 28.59 -7.85 10.35
C LYS A 298 29.53 -9.03 10.65
N ASP A 299 28.98 -10.14 11.12
CA ASP A 299 29.74 -11.38 11.25
C ASP A 299 29.78 -12.13 9.91
N GLU A 300 30.80 -12.97 9.74
CA GLU A 300 31.07 -13.69 8.50
C GLU A 300 29.88 -14.53 8.02
N ILE A 301 29.13 -15.13 8.96
CA ILE A 301 27.97 -15.96 8.64
C ILE A 301 26.88 -15.11 8.01
N SER A 302 26.50 -14.01 8.65
CA SER A 302 25.50 -13.08 8.10
C SER A 302 25.97 -12.47 6.77
N GLU A 303 27.26 -12.19 6.62
CA GLU A 303 27.82 -11.69 5.37
C GLU A 303 27.75 -12.67 4.20
N LEU A 304 27.92 -13.97 4.47
CA LEU A 304 27.74 -15.02 3.47
C LEU A 304 26.26 -15.25 3.17
N SER A 305 25.42 -15.34 4.20
CA SER A 305 23.98 -15.57 4.08
C SER A 305 23.31 -14.54 3.18
N ARG A 306 23.56 -13.24 3.42
CA ARG A 306 22.92 -12.14 2.68
C ARG A 306 23.22 -12.11 1.17
N LYS A 307 24.22 -12.85 0.68
CA LYS A 307 24.46 -13.03 -0.78
C LYS A 307 23.31 -13.77 -1.47
N GLN A 308 22.46 -14.48 -0.72
CA GLN A 308 21.27 -15.15 -1.24
C GLN A 308 20.13 -14.18 -1.58
N TYR A 309 20.06 -13.03 -0.89
CA TYR A 309 19.02 -12.02 -1.09
C TYR A 309 19.14 -11.38 -2.47
N ARG A 310 18.05 -11.38 -3.25
CA ARG A 310 18.00 -10.82 -4.60
C ARG A 310 16.65 -10.17 -4.87
N GLU A 311 16.66 -8.95 -5.40
CA GLU A 311 15.44 -8.24 -5.81
C GLU A 311 15.64 -7.52 -7.15
N LYS A 312 14.58 -7.44 -7.96
CA LYS A 312 14.50 -6.58 -9.16
C LYS A 312 13.51 -5.43 -9.01
N THR A 313 12.60 -5.55 -8.05
CA THR A 313 11.68 -4.50 -7.59
C THR A 313 12.02 -4.07 -6.15
N ASN A 314 11.29 -3.13 -5.58
CA ASN A 314 11.59 -2.50 -4.29
C ASN A 314 11.25 -3.35 -3.04
N VAL A 315 11.52 -4.66 -3.08
CA VAL A 315 11.17 -5.62 -2.01
C VAL A 315 11.69 -5.16 -0.64
N PHE A 316 12.93 -4.70 -0.57
CA PHE A 316 13.51 -4.23 0.68
C PHE A 316 12.72 -3.08 1.30
N ALA A 317 12.29 -2.13 0.47
CA ALA A 317 11.49 -1.00 0.91
C ALA A 317 10.07 -1.44 1.32
N TYR A 318 9.38 -2.20 0.46
CA TYR A 318 8.00 -2.62 0.64
C TYR A 318 7.77 -3.53 1.85
N TYR A 319 8.72 -4.39 2.18
CA TYR A 319 8.54 -5.39 3.24
C TYR A 319 9.32 -5.03 4.49
N PHE A 320 10.63 -4.79 4.39
CA PHE A 320 11.48 -4.65 5.58
C PHE A 320 11.47 -3.24 6.16
N ILE A 321 11.71 -2.22 5.35
CA ILE A 321 11.67 -0.84 5.85
C ILE A 321 10.24 -0.47 6.25
N LYS A 322 9.26 -0.75 5.39
CA LYS A 322 7.84 -0.61 5.73
C LYS A 322 7.47 -1.40 7.00
N GLY A 323 8.01 -2.60 7.19
CA GLY A 323 7.80 -3.40 8.40
C GLY A 323 8.28 -2.72 9.68
N ILE A 324 9.44 -2.06 9.64
CA ILE A 324 9.93 -1.24 10.76
C ILE A 324 8.97 -0.07 11.04
N LEU A 325 8.45 0.57 9.98
CA LEU A 325 7.52 1.70 10.10
C LEU A 325 6.16 1.26 10.68
N ILE A 326 5.53 0.22 10.12
CA ILE A 326 4.23 -0.29 10.57
C ILE A 326 4.31 -0.86 11.99
N PHE A 327 5.38 -1.58 12.34
CA PHE A 327 5.56 -2.05 13.72
C PHE A 327 5.59 -0.90 14.73
N ASN A 328 6.09 0.27 14.31
CA ASN A 328 6.14 1.51 15.08
C ASN A 328 5.11 2.55 14.61
N ALA A 329 3.99 2.14 14.00
CA ALA A 329 3.09 3.03 13.25
C ALA A 329 2.66 4.27 14.03
N GLU A 330 2.27 4.14 15.29
CA GLU A 330 1.80 5.26 16.10
C GLU A 330 2.93 6.27 16.36
N LYS A 331 4.15 5.78 16.63
CA LYS A 331 5.33 6.64 16.79
C LYS A 331 5.69 7.31 15.47
N PHE A 332 5.58 6.58 14.35
CA PHE A 332 5.93 7.10 13.03
C PHE A 332 4.93 8.16 12.55
N ILE A 333 3.62 7.93 12.71
CA ILE A 333 2.57 8.93 12.45
C ILE A 333 2.83 10.19 13.27
N LYS A 334 3.14 10.04 14.57
CA LYS A 334 3.43 11.20 15.42
C LYS A 334 4.74 11.89 15.03
N TRP A 335 5.71 11.15 14.51
CA TRP A 335 6.94 11.72 13.96
C TRP A 335 6.64 12.53 12.68
N CYS A 336 5.83 12.01 11.75
CA CYS A 336 5.41 12.72 10.54
C CYS A 336 4.69 14.04 10.89
N ASP A 337 3.72 13.99 11.82
CA ASP A 337 2.99 15.16 12.33
C ASP A 337 3.92 16.28 12.87
N LYS A 338 5.06 15.90 13.47
CA LYS A 338 6.01 16.86 14.03
C LYS A 338 7.01 17.43 13.02
N ILE A 339 7.42 16.63 12.04
CA ILE A 339 8.56 16.96 11.17
C ILE A 339 8.14 17.51 9.80
N ASN A 340 6.89 17.30 9.41
CA ASN A 340 6.36 17.73 8.14
C ASN A 340 5.46 18.97 8.29
N ILE A 341 5.26 19.70 7.19
CA ILE A 341 4.32 20.83 7.14
C ILE A 341 2.87 20.42 7.43
N ASN A 342 2.51 19.19 7.06
CA ASN A 342 1.30 18.51 7.48
C ASN A 342 1.63 17.02 7.65
N VAL A 343 0.77 16.29 8.36
CA VAL A 343 1.03 14.90 8.74
C VAL A 343 1.33 13.96 7.56
N LEU A 344 0.80 14.21 6.35
CA LEU A 344 0.95 13.32 5.20
C LEU A 344 2.13 13.67 4.30
N THR A 345 2.34 14.96 4.04
CA THR A 345 3.26 15.44 3.01
C THR A 345 4.69 15.48 3.52
N PHE A 346 5.55 14.59 3.02
CA PHE A 346 6.96 14.63 3.35
C PHE A 346 7.56 15.98 2.96
N THR A 347 8.12 16.70 3.93
CA THR A 347 8.78 17.98 3.66
C THR A 347 10.14 17.71 3.03
N LYS A 348 10.27 18.06 1.74
CA LYS A 348 11.38 17.67 0.87
C LYS A 348 12.65 18.50 1.16
N ASN A 349 13.44 18.07 2.13
CA ASN A 349 14.77 18.61 2.40
C ASN A 349 15.70 17.56 3.01
N GLU A 350 17.00 17.79 2.91
CA GLU A 350 18.03 16.85 3.39
C GLU A 350 17.95 16.62 4.92
N THR A 351 17.55 17.64 5.69
CA THR A 351 17.34 17.51 7.14
C THR A 351 16.27 16.47 7.46
N ASN A 352 15.16 16.46 6.72
CA ASN A 352 14.08 15.50 6.93
C ASN A 352 14.44 14.10 6.44
N LEU A 353 15.20 13.97 5.33
CA LEU A 353 15.77 12.68 4.94
C LEU A 353 16.69 12.11 6.04
N ASN A 354 17.49 12.97 6.67
CA ASN A 354 18.35 12.57 7.79
C ASN A 354 17.54 12.19 9.04
N LYS A 355 16.45 12.90 9.35
CA LYS A 355 15.54 12.52 10.44
C LYS A 355 14.84 11.18 10.14
N PHE A 356 14.46 10.92 8.88
CA PHE A 356 13.85 9.65 8.46
C PHE A 356 14.85 8.50 8.62
N TYR A 357 16.10 8.70 8.19
CA TYR A 357 17.20 7.77 8.47
C TYR A 357 17.35 7.50 9.97
N SER A 358 17.37 8.54 10.81
CA SER A 358 17.48 8.39 12.26
C SER A 358 16.31 7.59 12.85
N PHE A 359 15.09 7.77 12.34
CA PHE A 359 13.95 6.95 12.76
C PHE A 359 14.21 5.46 12.47
N ILE A 360 14.64 5.12 11.25
CA ILE A 360 14.96 3.73 10.87
C ILE A 360 16.11 3.20 11.74
N LYS A 361 17.21 3.95 11.85
CA LYS A 361 18.40 3.58 12.63
C LYS A 361 18.07 3.28 14.10
N ASN A 362 17.10 3.97 14.68
CA ASN A 362 16.74 3.79 16.08
C ASN A 362 15.77 2.63 16.33
N ASN A 363 15.15 2.07 15.28
CA ASN A 363 14.07 1.08 15.42
C ASN A 363 14.35 -0.25 14.70
N TYR A 364 15.34 -0.33 13.80
CA TYR A 364 15.56 -1.53 12.98
C TYR A 364 15.93 -2.78 13.77
N ASN A 365 16.67 -2.64 14.88
CA ASN A 365 17.08 -3.74 15.74
C ASN A 365 16.44 -3.67 17.13
N ASP A 366 15.27 -3.01 17.23
CA ASP A 366 14.50 -2.96 18.47
C ASP A 366 14.24 -4.38 19.01
N LYS A 367 14.45 -4.59 20.31
CA LYS A 367 14.34 -5.92 20.94
C LYS A 367 12.94 -6.53 20.80
N LYS A 368 11.90 -5.71 20.78
CA LYS A 368 10.52 -6.19 20.62
C LYS A 368 10.28 -6.61 19.17
N LEU A 369 10.75 -5.81 18.21
CA LEU A 369 10.67 -6.13 16.78
C LEU A 369 11.38 -7.46 16.46
N THR A 370 12.65 -7.59 16.82
CA THR A 370 13.46 -8.78 16.53
C THR A 370 12.89 -10.02 17.21
N LYS A 371 12.47 -9.91 18.49
CA LYS A 371 11.78 -11.00 19.20
C LYS A 371 10.48 -11.42 18.51
N THR A 372 9.67 -10.47 18.04
CA THR A 372 8.44 -10.79 17.33
C THR A 372 8.72 -11.49 16.00
N ILE A 373 9.68 -11.00 15.20
CA ILE A 373 10.07 -11.64 13.94
C ILE A 373 10.57 -13.06 14.19
N ASN A 374 11.45 -13.26 15.18
CA ASN A 374 11.99 -14.59 15.50
C ASN A 374 10.91 -15.56 15.98
N ASN A 375 9.92 -15.08 16.75
CA ASN A 375 8.77 -15.90 17.14
C ASN A 375 7.90 -16.28 15.94
N LEU A 376 7.63 -15.33 15.04
CA LEU A 376 6.88 -15.61 13.81
C LEU A 376 7.64 -16.57 12.89
N HIS A 377 8.96 -16.45 12.80
CA HIS A 377 9.81 -17.35 12.03
C HIS A 377 9.75 -18.80 12.55
N LYS A 378 9.70 -19.01 13.87
CA LYS A 378 9.48 -20.34 14.46
C LYS A 378 8.11 -20.91 14.07
N LYS A 379 7.05 -20.11 14.22
CA LYS A 379 5.68 -20.50 13.88
C LYS A 379 5.49 -20.73 12.38
N TYR A 380 6.29 -20.07 11.54
CA TYR A 380 6.23 -20.21 10.08
C TYR A 380 6.45 -21.65 9.61
N ASN A 381 7.33 -22.39 10.29
CA ASN A 381 7.60 -23.79 9.98
C ASN A 381 6.43 -24.73 10.34
N GLU A 382 5.46 -24.26 11.12
CA GLU A 382 4.28 -25.02 11.55
C GLU A 382 3.03 -24.72 10.71
N ILE A 383 3.16 -23.86 9.69
CA ILE A 383 2.04 -23.42 8.85
C ILE A 383 1.75 -24.48 7.79
N ASN A 384 0.51 -24.98 7.78
CA ASN A 384 0.02 -25.95 6.80
C ASN A 384 -0.93 -25.33 5.74
N ASP A 385 -1.16 -24.02 5.79
CA ASP A 385 -2.01 -23.32 4.81
C ASP A 385 -1.13 -22.74 3.69
N ASP A 386 -1.24 -23.32 2.49
CA ASP A 386 -0.45 -22.94 1.30
C ASP A 386 -0.60 -21.46 0.94
N PHE A 387 -1.82 -20.91 1.07
CA PHE A 387 -2.03 -19.49 0.81
C PHE A 387 -1.22 -18.66 1.80
N ILE A 388 -1.27 -18.97 3.10
CA ILE A 388 -0.49 -18.24 4.11
C ILE A 388 1.00 -18.36 3.84
N LEU A 389 1.51 -19.51 3.42
CA LEU A 389 2.94 -19.72 3.13
C LEU A 389 3.42 -18.89 1.92
N THR A 390 2.64 -18.84 0.85
CA THR A 390 3.15 -18.41 -0.46
C THR A 390 2.75 -16.99 -0.86
N ASN A 391 1.67 -16.42 -0.31
CA ASN A 391 1.22 -15.09 -0.73
C ASN A 391 2.20 -13.99 -0.29
N LEU A 392 2.33 -12.96 -1.12
CA LEU A 392 3.12 -11.75 -0.89
C LEU A 392 2.25 -10.48 -0.78
N ARG A 393 1.00 -10.63 -0.32
CA ARG A 393 0.09 -9.49 -0.07
C ARG A 393 0.69 -8.55 0.96
N MET A 394 0.63 -7.24 0.72
CA MET A 394 1.25 -6.25 1.60
C MET A 394 0.33 -5.78 2.72
N SER A 395 -0.99 -5.97 2.58
CA SER A 395 -2.05 -5.69 3.54
C SER A 395 -3.00 -6.88 3.67
N VAL A 396 -3.47 -7.12 4.90
CA VAL A 396 -4.46 -8.15 5.22
C VAL A 396 -5.89 -7.64 5.13
N SER A 397 -6.11 -6.33 5.29
CA SER A 397 -7.44 -5.74 5.36
C SER A 397 -7.93 -5.33 3.97
N GLU A 398 -9.01 -5.93 3.49
CA GLU A 398 -9.59 -5.59 2.18
C GLU A 398 -11.12 -5.63 2.27
N LEU A 399 -11.79 -4.60 1.77
CA LEU A 399 -13.24 -4.53 1.68
C LEU A 399 -13.74 -5.30 0.45
N ASP A 400 -14.88 -5.94 0.61
CA ASP A 400 -15.66 -6.51 -0.49
C ASP A 400 -16.54 -5.39 -1.08
N VAL A 401 -16.40 -5.13 -2.39
CA VAL A 401 -16.90 -3.92 -3.07
C VAL A 401 -17.88 -4.26 -4.18
#